data_AF-A0A078HPD6-F1
#
_entry.id   AF-A0A078HPD6-F1
#
_cell.length_a   1.000
_cell.length_b   1.000
_cell.length_c   1.000
_cell.angle_alpha   90.00
_cell.angle_beta   90.00
_cell.angle_gamma   90.00
#
_symmetry.space_group_name_H-M   'P 1'
#
loop_
_entity.id
_entity.type
_entity.pdbx_description
1 polymer ?
#
loop_
_entity_poly.entity_id
_entity_poly.type
_entity_poly.pdbx_seq_one_letter_code
_entity_poly.pdbx_strand_id
1 'polypeptide(L)'
;MELELVFIPSPGIGHFRSTTAVAKLLVDSDDRISVTLIVIPSRVSEHASSSYPESQNRLSYCLLPPGDQSTEHTFISYINSYKPHVRAAVSELSQRRQVAGIVNGFLIY
;
A
#
# COMPACT_ATOMS: atom_id res chain seq x y z
N MET A 1 21.50 -8.06 5.76
CA MET A 1 20.79 -6.77 5.72
C MET A 1 19.49 -7.02 5.01
N GLU A 2 18.37 -6.91 5.71
CA GLU A 2 17.03 -6.99 5.12
C GLU A 2 16.66 -5.60 4.60
N LEU A 3 16.19 -5.54 3.35
CA LEU A 3 15.78 -4.34 2.66
C LEU A 3 14.25 -4.28 2.70
N GLU A 4 13.69 -3.20 3.24
CA GLU A 4 12.25 -2.99 3.23
C GLU A 4 11.85 -2.09 2.06
N LEU A 5 10.96 -2.57 1.19
CA LEU A 5 10.34 -1.79 0.12
C LEU A 5 8.90 -1.44 0.47
N VAL A 6 8.55 -0.17 0.35
CA VAL A 6 7.18 0.30 0.59
C VAL A 6 6.49 0.62 -0.72
N PHE A 7 5.40 -0.06 -1.01
CA PHE A 7 4.57 0.17 -2.20
C PHE A 7 3.30 0.93 -1.82
N ILE A 8 3.01 2.00 -2.55
CA ILE A 8 1.80 2.80 -2.38
C ILE A 8 1.00 2.73 -3.69
N PRO A 9 0.16 1.70 -3.89
CA PRO A 9 -0.74 1.61 -5.03
C PRO A 9 -1.78 2.75 -5.01
N SER A 10 -2.25 3.12 -6.20
CA SER A 10 -3.43 3.97 -6.32
C SER A 10 -4.67 3.24 -5.80
N PRO A 11 -5.66 3.96 -5.22
CA PRO A 11 -6.91 3.35 -4.76
C PRO A 11 -7.64 2.64 -5.91
N GLY A 12 -7.93 1.35 -5.74
CA GLY A 12 -8.64 0.54 -6.73
C GLY A 12 -8.20 -0.93 -6.71
N ILE A 13 -9.16 -1.86 -6.89
CA ILE A 13 -8.89 -3.31 -6.80
C ILE A 13 -7.90 -3.80 -7.87
N GLY A 14 -7.93 -3.21 -9.08
CA GLY A 14 -7.04 -3.57 -10.18
C GLY A 14 -5.59 -3.23 -9.87
N HIS A 15 -5.33 -1.98 -9.48
CA HIS A 15 -3.99 -1.51 -9.10
C HIS A 15 -3.44 -2.27 -7.89
N PHE A 16 -4.30 -2.59 -6.91
CA PHE A 16 -3.90 -3.38 -5.75
C PHE A 16 -3.45 -4.80 -6.14
N ARG A 17 -4.21 -5.51 -6.98
CA ARG A 17 -3.86 -6.87 -7.42
C ARG A 17 -2.54 -6.89 -8.20
N SER A 18 -2.35 -5.96 -9.13
CA SER A 18 -1.12 -5.87 -9.92
C SER A 18 0.09 -5.57 -9.05
N THR A 19 -0.04 -4.63 -8.11
CA THR A 19 1.05 -4.27 -7.19
C THR A 19 1.38 -5.43 -6.25
N THR A 20 0.36 -6.16 -5.77
CA THR A 20 0.56 -7.36 -4.95
C THR A 20 1.29 -8.46 -5.71
N ALA A 21 0.99 -8.66 -7.00
CA ALA A 21 1.68 -9.63 -7.83
C ALA A 21 3.17 -9.27 -8.01
N VAL A 22 3.48 -7.99 -8.24
CA VAL A 22 4.87 -7.50 -8.33
C VAL A 22 5.60 -7.67 -7.00
N ALA A 23 4.95 -7.29 -5.89
CA ALA A 23 5.52 -7.44 -4.55
C ALA A 23 5.81 -8.91 -4.22
N LYS A 24 4.88 -9.81 -4.57
CA LYS A 24 5.08 -11.25 -4.41
C LYS A 24 6.28 -11.76 -5.19
N LEU A 25 6.40 -11.36 -6.46
CA LEU A 25 7.54 -11.72 -7.28
C LEU A 25 8.87 -11.26 -6.66
N LEU A 26 8.91 -10.06 -6.08
CA LEU A 26 10.12 -9.53 -5.44
C LEU A 26 10.52 -10.29 -4.18
N VAL A 27 9.57 -10.59 -3.28
CA VAL A 27 9.86 -11.35 -2.05
C VAL A 27 10.25 -12.79 -2.37
N ASP A 28 9.66 -13.39 -3.41
CA ASP A 28 9.99 -14.74 -3.89
C ASP A 28 11.35 -14.78 -4.61
N SER A 29 11.83 -13.65 -5.16
CA SER A 29 13.08 -13.60 -5.95
C SER A 29 14.34 -13.39 -5.11
N ASP A 30 14.29 -12.62 -4.03
CA ASP A 30 15.46 -12.36 -3.17
C ASP A 30 15.06 -12.40 -1.71
N ASP A 31 15.65 -13.31 -0.93
CA ASP A 31 15.33 -13.54 0.48
C ASP A 31 15.55 -12.38 1.42
N ARG A 32 16.26 -11.35 0.96
CA ARG A 32 16.58 -10.16 1.76
C ARG A 32 15.56 -9.04 1.59
N ILE A 33 14.61 -9.17 0.67
CA ILE A 33 13.65 -8.10 0.34
C ILE A 33 12.32 -8.33 1.08
N SER A 34 11.99 -7.49 2.04
CA SER A 34 10.65 -7.47 2.63
C SER A 34 9.85 -6.34 1.99
N VAL A 35 8.56 -6.57 1.77
CA VAL A 35 7.68 -5.62 1.09
C VAL A 35 6.48 -5.30 1.97
N THR A 36 6.21 -4.01 2.14
CA THR A 36 4.98 -3.50 2.75
C THR A 36 4.12 -2.77 1.73
N LEU A 37 2.87 -3.20 1.55
CA LEU A 37 1.87 -2.49 0.75
C LEU A 37 1.02 -1.58 1.65
N ILE A 38 1.03 -0.28 1.38
CA ILE A 38 0.13 0.69 2.02
C ILE A 38 -1.17 0.75 1.22
N VAL A 39 -2.25 0.29 1.83
CA VAL A 39 -3.56 0.17 1.18
C VAL A 39 -4.41 1.38 1.56
N ILE A 40 -4.66 2.24 0.56
CA ILE A 40 -5.62 3.33 0.67
C ILE A 40 -7.00 2.74 0.33
N PRO A 41 -7.99 2.81 1.26
CA PRO A 41 -9.31 2.24 1.01
C PRO A 41 -9.99 2.93 -0.17
N SER A 42 -10.73 2.15 -0.96
CA SER A 42 -11.46 2.64 -2.13
C SER A 42 -12.84 3.17 -1.72
N ARG A 43 -13.25 4.32 -2.28
CA ARG A 43 -14.60 4.88 -2.11
C ARG A 43 -15.71 3.99 -2.67
N VAL A 44 -15.37 3.12 -3.64
CA VAL A 44 -16.36 2.34 -4.40
C VAL A 44 -16.58 0.95 -3.78
N SER A 45 -15.73 0.55 -2.83
CA SER A 45 -15.80 -0.79 -2.24
C SER A 45 -15.42 -0.75 -0.75
N GLU A 46 -16.41 -0.46 0.09
CA GLU A 46 -16.33 -0.60 1.56
C GLU A 46 -15.97 -2.02 2.02
N HIS A 47 -16.11 -3.01 1.13
CA HIS A 47 -15.96 -4.44 1.45
C HIS A 47 -14.56 -5.01 1.16
N ALA A 48 -13.57 -4.18 0.79
CA ALA A 48 -12.27 -4.69 0.38
C ALA A 48 -11.45 -5.27 1.54
N SER A 49 -11.77 -4.94 2.80
CA SER A 49 -11.05 -5.43 3.99
C SER A 49 -10.98 -6.96 4.09
N SER A 50 -11.96 -7.69 3.55
CA SER A 50 -11.96 -9.17 3.53
C SER A 50 -11.29 -9.78 2.29
N SER A 51 -10.88 -8.96 1.31
CA SER A 51 -10.26 -9.41 0.06
C SER A 51 -8.74 -9.18 0.04
N TYR A 52 -8.18 -8.59 1.09
CA TYR A 52 -6.74 -8.47 1.25
C TYR A 52 -6.20 -9.78 1.83
N PRO A 53 -5.28 -10.46 1.13
CA PRO A 53 -4.71 -11.69 1.63
C PRO A 53 -3.96 -11.42 2.96
N GLU A 54 -3.93 -12.42 3.83
CA GLU A 54 -3.19 -12.31 5.09
C GLU A 54 -1.71 -12.00 4.82
N SER A 55 -1.07 -11.29 5.75
CA SER A 55 0.37 -11.02 5.69
C SER A 55 1.14 -12.35 5.61
N GLN A 56 1.85 -12.56 4.50
CA GLN A 56 2.65 -13.76 4.29
C GLN A 56 4.12 -13.44 4.54
N ASN A 57 4.68 -13.91 5.66
CA ASN A 57 6.08 -13.83 6.11
C ASN A 57 6.81 -12.49 5.85
N ARG A 58 7.12 -12.17 4.59
CA ARG A 58 7.89 -11.00 4.13
C ARG A 58 7.07 -10.01 3.30
N LEU A 59 5.79 -10.28 3.13
CA LEU A 59 4.78 -9.42 2.51
C LEU A 59 3.79 -8.96 3.58
N SER A 60 3.82 -7.67 3.90
CA SER A 60 2.96 -7.05 4.91
C SER A 60 1.97 -6.08 4.27
N TYR A 61 0.77 -6.01 4.84
CA TYR A 61 -0.28 -5.09 4.41
C TYR A 61 -0.55 -4.07 5.51
N CYS A 62 -0.44 -2.79 5.17
CA CYS A 62 -0.77 -1.68 6.06
C CYS A 62 -2.05 -1.02 5.54
N LEU A 63 -3.20 -1.39 6.12
CA LEU A 63 -4.47 -0.77 5.78
C LEU A 63 -4.57 0.58 6.49
N LEU A 64 -4.76 1.64 5.71
CA LEU A 64 -5.05 2.96 6.27
C LEU A 64 -6.51 3.02 6.73
N PRO A 65 -6.79 3.79 7.79
CA PRO A 65 -8.16 3.97 8.26
C PRO A 65 -9.03 4.55 7.14
N PRO A 66 -10.33 4.19 7.08
CA PRO A 66 -11.25 4.81 6.15
C PRO A 66 -11.32 6.31 6.43
N GLY A 67 -10.86 7.10 5.47
CA GLY A 67 -10.94 8.54 5.46
C GLY A 67 -12.34 9.02 5.12
N ASP A 68 -12.54 10.33 5.25
CA ASP A 68 -13.83 10.96 5.00
C ASP A 68 -14.35 10.65 3.59
N GLN A 69 -15.44 9.88 3.54
CA GLN A 69 -16.10 9.45 2.31
C GLN A 69 -17.04 10.52 1.75
N SER A 70 -16.92 11.78 2.21
CA SER A 70 -17.60 12.93 1.62
C SER A 70 -17.63 12.84 0.09
N THR A 71 -18.85 12.74 -0.44
CA THR A 71 -19.21 12.55 -1.85
C THR A 71 -18.72 13.68 -2.76
N GLU A 72 -18.28 14.79 -2.16
CA GLU A 72 -17.90 16.03 -2.84
C GLU A 72 -16.45 16.07 -3.35
N HIS A 73 -15.61 15.09 -2.99
CA HIS A 73 -14.18 15.12 -3.36
C HIS A 73 -13.86 14.31 -4.62
N THR A 74 -13.23 14.98 -5.60
CA THR A 74 -12.58 14.34 -6.75
C THR A 74 -11.56 13.29 -6.29
N PHE A 75 -11.33 12.25 -7.10
CA PHE A 75 -10.31 11.20 -6.86
C PHE A 75 -8.94 11.74 -6.42
N ILE A 76 -8.49 12.85 -7.02
CA ILE A 76 -7.23 13.53 -6.66
C ILE A 76 -7.28 14.15 -5.25
N SER A 77 -8.40 14.80 -4.89
CA SER A 77 -8.59 15.40 -3.56
C SER A 77 -8.65 14.31 -2.49
N TYR A 78 -9.27 13.18 -2.81
CA TYR A 78 -9.26 12.00 -1.96
C TYR A 78 -7.85 11.45 -1.75
N ILE A 79 -7.06 11.18 -2.79
CA ILE A 79 -5.66 10.73 -2.62
C ILE A 79 -4.85 11.73 -1.79
N ASN A 80 -5.05 13.03 -2.02
CA ASN A 80 -4.35 14.07 -1.26
C ASN A 80 -4.68 14.05 0.23
N SER A 81 -5.90 13.69 0.64
CA SER A 81 -6.26 13.61 2.07
C SER A 81 -5.55 12.45 2.80
N TYR A 82 -5.09 11.43 2.06
CA TYR A 82 -4.32 10.31 2.63
C TYR A 82 -2.82 10.55 2.70
N LYS A 83 -2.28 11.59 2.06
CA LYS A 83 -0.85 11.95 2.18
C LYS A 83 -0.34 11.98 3.63
N PRO A 84 -1.01 12.64 4.60
CA PRO A 84 -0.55 12.62 5.99
C PRO A 84 -0.57 11.22 6.61
N HIS A 85 -1.58 10.40 6.30
CA HIS A 85 -1.72 9.03 6.79
C HIS A 85 -0.62 8.11 6.24
N VAL A 86 -0.35 8.20 4.93
CA VAL A 86 0.75 7.48 4.28
C VAL A 86 2.09 7.88 4.90
N ARG A 87 2.32 9.19 5.11
CA ARG A 87 3.56 9.69 5.71
C ARG A 87 3.75 9.17 7.15
N ALA A 88 2.69 9.13 7.93
CA ALA A 88 2.73 8.57 9.29
C ALA A 88 3.07 7.07 9.27
N ALA A 89 2.42 6.29 8.40
CA ALA A 89 2.68 4.86 8.24
C ALA A 89 4.13 4.58 7.78
N VAL A 90 4.64 5.32 6.80
CA VAL A 90 6.04 5.20 6.34
C VAL A 90 7.03 5.59 7.45
N SER A 91 6.69 6.61 8.25
CA SER A 91 7.53 7.03 9.37
C SER A 91 7.62 5.95 10.45
N GLU A 92 6.50 5.28 10.76
CA GLU A 92 6.48 4.16 11.70
C GLU A 92 7.27 2.96 11.16
N LEU A 93 7.12 2.66 9.87
CA LEU A 93 7.87 1.57 9.21
C LEU A 93 9.38 1.84 9.23
N SER A 94 9.80 3.08 8.94
CA SER A 94 11.22 3.48 8.95
C SER A 94 11.86 3.41 10.34
N GLN A 95 11.06 3.49 11.42
CA GLN A 95 11.56 3.31 12.78
C GLN A 95 11.79 1.83 13.13
N ARG A 96 11.05 0.91 12.48
CA ARG A 96 11.11 -0.53 12.76
C ARG A 96 12.01 -1.30 11.79
N ARG A 97 12.14 -0.82 10.56
CA ARG A 97 12.84 -1.51 9.46
C ARG A 97 13.69 -0.55 8.65
N GLN A 98 14.73 -1.08 8.01
CA GLN A 98 15.58 -0.31 7.12
C GLN A 98 14.89 -0.15 5.75
N VAL A 99 14.18 0.96 5.58
CA VAL A 99 13.48 1.29 4.32
C VAL A 99 14.50 1.62 3.24
N ALA A 100 14.56 0.76 2.23
CA ALA A 100 15.47 0.85 1.10
C ALA A 100 14.90 1.67 -0.06
N GLY A 101 13.58 1.82 -0.15
CA GLY A 101 12.92 2.60 -1.20
C GLY A 101 11.40 2.67 -1.07
N ILE A 102 10.82 3.69 -1.72
CA ILE A 102 9.37 3.90 -1.81
C ILE A 102 8.96 3.88 -3.28
N VAL A 103 7.99 3.02 -3.61
CA VAL A 103 7.42 2.88 -4.97
C VAL A 103 6.04 3.49 -4.99
N ASN A 104 5.90 4.64 -5.66
CA ASN A 104 4.63 5.36 -5.83
C ASN A 104 3.94 4.94 -7.14
N GLY A 105 2.70 4.44 -7.03
CA GLY A 105 1.67 4.40 -8.08
C GLY A 105 2.05 3.82 -9.45
N PHE A 106 1.65 2.57 -9.72
CA PHE A 106 1.47 2.06 -11.08
C PHE A 106 0.14 2.57 -11.66
N LEU A 107 0.17 3.63 -12.47
CA LEU A 107 -0.94 4.00 -13.35
C LEU A 107 -0.89 3.07 -14.57
N ILE A 108 -1.65 1.97 -14.52
CA ILE A 108 -1.96 1.21 -15.73
C ILE A 108 -3.32 1.72 -16.20
N TYR A 109 -3.29 2.57 -17.23
CA TYR A 109 -4.47 2.97 -18.01
C TYR A 109 -4.77 1.91 -19.07
#